data_AF-A0A661DSU3-F1
#
_entry.id   AF-A0A661DSU3-F1
#
_cell.length_a   1.000
_cell.length_b   1.000
_cell.length_c   1.000
_cell.angle_alpha   90.00
_cell.angle_beta   90.00
_cell.angle_gamma   90.00
#
_symmetry.space_group_name_H-M   'P 1'
#
loop_
_entity.id
_entity.type
_entity.pdbx_description
1 polymer ?
#
loop_
_entity_poly.entity_id
_entity_poly.type
_entity_poly.pdbx_seq_one_letter_code
_entity_poly.pdbx_strand_id
1 'polypeptide(L)'
;MNHCTDLLEVNVTELIEVGGRQGVPGPVGSGSNIAFRTVAGQDLERLRVVRSTGDKTYYADAEIEAHAGHVLGVTDEANTQGLGVDVIVSGTMREVAWNWGDGPIYLGSNGNLTQSPSATGFIIQIGVAISDTEMFVNVQQPILRA
;
A
#
# COMPACT_ATOMS: atom_id res chain seq x y z
N MET A 1 73.70 -13.34 49.65
CA MET A 1 74.47 -13.56 48.41
C MET A 1 73.53 -13.36 47.23
N ASN A 2 73.84 -12.35 46.43
CA ASN A 2 73.73 -12.24 44.96
C ASN A 2 72.33 -12.51 44.35
N HIS A 3 71.59 -11.50 43.89
CA HIS A 3 71.67 -10.79 42.59
C HIS A 3 71.12 -11.56 41.37
N CYS A 4 70.45 -10.80 40.49
CA CYS A 4 69.93 -11.12 39.14
C CYS A 4 68.57 -11.84 39.13
N THR A 5 67.50 -11.37 38.47
CA THR A 5 67.40 -10.61 37.20
C THR A 5 66.13 -9.73 37.19
N ASP A 6 66.28 -8.56 36.58
CA ASP A 6 65.23 -7.63 36.17
C ASP A 6 64.43 -8.22 34.98
N LEU A 7 63.10 -8.24 35.09
CA LEU A 7 62.18 -8.52 33.99
C LEU A 7 61.04 -7.51 34.09
N LEU A 8 61.13 -6.45 33.28
CA LEU A 8 60.02 -5.56 32.99
C LEU A 8 58.92 -6.36 32.27
N GLU A 9 57.84 -6.69 32.98
CA GLU A 9 56.63 -7.18 32.34
C GLU A 9 55.96 -6.02 31.58
N VAL A 10 56.03 -6.08 30.24
CA VAL A 10 55.26 -5.21 29.36
C VAL A 10 53.81 -5.68 29.43
N ASN A 11 52.97 -4.92 30.15
CA ASN A 11 51.54 -5.20 30.23
C ASN A 11 50.87 -4.77 28.92
N VAL A 12 50.67 -5.73 28.00
CA VAL A 12 49.96 -5.48 26.75
C VAL A 12 48.49 -5.21 27.07
N THR A 13 48.03 -3.98 26.84
CA THR A 13 46.62 -3.64 26.97
C THR A 13 45.90 -4.12 25.71
N GLU A 14 45.08 -5.15 25.83
CA GLU A 14 44.27 -5.69 24.73
C GLU A 14 43.15 -4.69 24.38
N LEU A 15 43.15 -4.20 23.15
CA LEU A 15 42.06 -3.39 22.60
C LEU A 15 40.87 -4.33 22.31
N ILE A 16 39.83 -4.28 23.15
CA ILE A 16 38.57 -4.98 22.87
C ILE A 16 37.77 -4.16 21.85
N GLU A 17 37.94 -4.43 20.56
CA GLU A 17 36.95 -3.99 19.56
C GLU A 17 35.66 -4.79 19.76
N VAL A 18 34.70 -4.22 20.51
CA VAL A 18 33.34 -4.74 20.54
C VAL A 18 32.66 -4.32 19.23
N GLY A 19 32.98 -5.04 18.14
CA GLY A 19 32.12 -5.04 16.96
C GLY A 19 30.75 -5.57 17.37
N GLY A 20 29.78 -4.68 17.56
CA GLY A 20 28.43 -5.05 17.94
C GLY A 20 27.86 -6.03 16.91
N ARG A 21 27.46 -7.23 17.35
CA ARG A 21 26.79 -8.19 16.47
C ARG A 21 25.51 -7.56 15.96
N GLN A 22 25.30 -7.55 14.65
CA GLN A 22 24.01 -7.17 14.08
C GLN A 22 22.90 -8.00 14.73
N GLY A 23 21.82 -7.35 15.16
CA GLY A 23 20.68 -8.02 15.77
C GLY A 23 20.07 -9.07 14.83
N VAL A 24 19.36 -10.05 15.39
CA VAL A 24 18.61 -11.01 14.57
C VAL A 24 17.67 -10.25 13.62
N PRO A 25 17.56 -10.66 12.35
CA PRO A 25 16.54 -10.12 11.46
C PRO A 25 15.15 -10.23 12.11
N GLY A 26 14.32 -9.19 11.93
CA GLY A 26 12.95 -9.20 12.44
C GLY A 26 12.09 -10.28 11.78
N PRO A 27 10.91 -10.60 12.35
CA PRO A 27 9.96 -11.52 11.73
C PRO A 27 9.57 -11.05 10.32
N VAL A 28 9.39 -12.00 9.39
CA VAL A 28 8.78 -11.71 8.08
C VAL A 28 7.35 -11.20 8.31
N GLY A 29 6.97 -10.09 7.68
CA GLY A 29 5.62 -9.55 7.75
C GLY A 29 4.60 -10.49 7.09
N SER A 30 3.39 -10.61 7.66
CA SER A 30 2.28 -11.34 7.03
C SER A 30 1.91 -10.67 5.70
N GLY A 31 1.99 -11.39 4.58
CA GLY A 31 1.65 -10.91 3.23
C GLY A 31 0.14 -10.69 2.99
N SER A 32 -0.59 -10.20 4.00
CA SER A 32 -2.02 -9.93 3.93
C SER A 32 -2.28 -8.55 3.32
N ASN A 33 -3.41 -8.40 2.66
CA ASN A 33 -3.88 -7.09 2.21
C ASN A 33 -4.00 -6.12 3.41
N ILE A 34 -3.55 -4.89 3.20
CA ILE A 34 -3.78 -3.79 4.13
C ILE A 34 -5.15 -3.20 3.80
N ALA A 35 -6.07 -3.30 4.76
CA ALA A 35 -7.42 -2.79 4.64
C ALA A 35 -7.68 -1.65 5.62
N PHE A 36 -8.49 -0.68 5.19
CA PHE A 36 -9.03 0.39 6.01
C PHE A 36 -10.54 0.18 6.22
N ARG A 37 -10.96 0.08 7.48
CA ARG A 37 -12.37 -0.11 7.86
C ARG A 37 -13.09 1.24 7.95
N THR A 38 -14.22 1.36 7.27
CA THR A 38 -15.04 2.59 7.22
C THR A 38 -16.54 2.25 7.12
N VAL A 39 -17.41 3.25 6.98
CA VAL A 39 -18.86 3.08 6.82
C VAL A 39 -19.29 3.42 5.39
N ALA A 40 -20.11 2.56 4.79
CA ALA A 40 -20.67 2.78 3.47
C ALA A 40 -21.64 3.98 3.49
N GLY A 41 -21.34 5.00 2.69
CA GLY A 41 -22.17 6.20 2.53
C GLY A 41 -23.35 6.02 1.56
N GLN A 42 -23.27 4.99 0.73
CA GLN A 42 -24.25 4.50 -0.23
C GLN A 42 -24.10 2.97 -0.34
N ASP A 43 -24.95 2.30 -1.11
CA ASP A 43 -24.68 0.91 -1.48
C ASP A 43 -23.40 0.83 -2.33
N LEU A 44 -22.49 -0.04 -1.93
CA LEU A 44 -21.20 -0.24 -2.58
C LEU A 44 -21.12 -1.66 -3.12
N GLU A 45 -20.69 -1.79 -4.36
CA GLU A 45 -20.33 -3.04 -4.99
C GLU A 45 -18.87 -3.37 -4.69
N ARG A 46 -18.52 -4.66 -4.80
CA ARG A 46 -17.11 -5.08 -4.74
C ARG A 46 -16.33 -4.55 -5.94
N LEU A 47 -15.01 -4.51 -5.80
CA LEU A 47 -14.08 -4.14 -6.88
C LEU A 47 -14.39 -2.75 -7.45
N ARG A 48 -14.77 -1.82 -6.56
CA ARG A 48 -14.97 -0.42 -6.87
C ARG A 48 -13.98 0.42 -6.09
N VAL A 49 -13.38 1.37 -6.78
CA VAL A 49 -12.55 2.40 -6.17
C VAL A 49 -13.45 3.38 -5.44
N VAL A 50 -13.10 3.68 -4.20
CA VAL A 50 -13.89 4.52 -3.33
C VAL A 50 -13.09 5.69 -2.78
N ARG A 51 -13.82 6.71 -2.35
CA ARG A 51 -13.29 7.92 -1.73
C ARG A 51 -13.93 8.14 -0.36
N SER A 52 -13.22 8.85 0.51
CA SER A 52 -13.78 9.35 1.78
C SER A 52 -14.62 10.60 1.56
N THR A 53 -15.68 10.77 2.35
CA THR A 53 -16.36 12.05 2.57
C THR A 53 -16.85 12.07 4.00
N GLY A 54 -16.19 12.86 4.85
CA GLY A 54 -16.40 12.79 6.29
C GLY A 54 -16.04 11.40 6.84
N ASP A 55 -16.96 10.80 7.58
CA ASP A 55 -16.86 9.46 8.18
C ASP A 55 -17.38 8.33 7.29
N LYS A 56 -17.75 8.65 6.04
CA LYS A 56 -18.38 7.73 5.10
C LYS A 56 -17.61 7.59 3.81
N THR A 57 -17.93 6.53 3.09
CA THR A 57 -17.25 6.15 1.86
C THR A 57 -18.24 6.01 0.70
N TYR A 58 -17.87 6.59 -0.44
CA TYR A 58 -18.68 6.65 -1.67
C TYR A 58 -17.82 6.25 -2.86
N TYR A 59 -18.43 5.96 -4.01
CA TYR A 59 -17.64 5.76 -5.23
C TYR A 59 -16.79 7.00 -5.56
N ALA A 60 -15.54 6.73 -5.93
CA ALA A 60 -14.67 7.73 -6.52
C ALA A 60 -15.03 7.90 -8.00
N ASP A 61 -14.65 9.05 -8.59
CA ASP A 61 -14.86 9.28 -10.01
C ASP A 61 -13.72 10.16 -10.52
N ALA A 62 -12.97 9.66 -11.51
CA ALA A 62 -11.83 10.38 -12.09
C ALA A 62 -12.24 11.65 -12.86
N GLU A 63 -13.50 11.76 -13.31
CA GLU A 63 -13.99 12.92 -14.07
C GLU A 63 -14.38 14.09 -13.15
N ILE A 64 -14.42 13.88 -11.83
CA ILE A 64 -14.79 14.89 -10.83
C ILE A 64 -13.54 15.34 -10.07
N GLU A 65 -12.99 16.51 -10.41
CA GLU A 65 -11.76 17.05 -9.81
C GLU A 65 -11.79 17.10 -8.28
N ALA A 66 -12.96 17.41 -7.70
CA ALA A 66 -13.15 17.45 -6.27
C ALA A 66 -12.91 16.09 -5.57
N HIS A 67 -12.85 14.98 -6.32
CA HIS A 67 -12.54 13.66 -5.76
C HIS A 67 -11.04 13.36 -5.65
N ALA A 68 -10.17 14.10 -6.35
CA ALA A 68 -8.76 13.77 -6.52
C ALA A 68 -8.03 13.49 -5.20
N GLY A 69 -8.20 14.36 -4.21
CA GLY A 69 -7.53 14.27 -2.90
C GLY A 69 -8.20 13.33 -1.88
N HIS A 70 -9.25 12.59 -2.28
CA HIS A 70 -10.07 11.81 -1.35
C HIS A 70 -10.16 10.32 -1.67
N VAL A 71 -9.48 9.84 -2.71
CA VAL A 71 -9.46 8.42 -3.09
C VAL A 71 -8.75 7.60 -2.00
N LEU A 72 -9.38 6.51 -1.56
CA LEU A 72 -8.88 5.64 -0.48
C LEU A 72 -8.28 4.33 -1.00
N GLY A 73 -9.03 3.61 -1.84
CA GLY A 73 -8.70 2.23 -2.22
C GLY A 73 -9.87 1.53 -2.88
N VAL A 74 -9.87 0.19 -2.85
CA VAL A 74 -10.83 -0.67 -3.56
C VAL A 74 -11.67 -1.49 -2.57
N THR A 75 -12.97 -1.59 -2.78
CA THR A 75 -13.86 -2.45 -1.99
C THR A 75 -13.58 -3.94 -2.25
N ASP A 76 -13.45 -4.72 -1.18
CA ASP A 76 -13.24 -6.18 -1.29
C ASP A 76 -14.57 -6.94 -1.49
N GLU A 77 -15.63 -6.44 -0.84
CA GLU A 77 -16.97 -7.01 -0.87
C GLU A 77 -18.02 -5.95 -1.22
N ALA A 78 -19.27 -6.41 -1.43
CA ALA A 78 -20.41 -5.52 -1.56
C ALA A 78 -20.96 -5.19 -0.16
N ASN A 79 -21.31 -3.94 0.08
CA ASN A 79 -21.75 -3.46 1.37
C ASN A 79 -22.97 -2.54 1.21
N THR A 80 -23.98 -2.76 2.04
CA THR A 80 -25.17 -1.90 2.11
C THR A 80 -24.85 -0.59 2.82
N GLN A 81 -25.50 0.49 2.40
CA GLN A 81 -25.41 1.80 3.04
C GLN A 81 -25.56 1.72 4.57
N GLY A 82 -24.70 2.43 5.29
CA GLY A 82 -24.69 2.51 6.75
C GLY A 82 -23.98 1.36 7.46
N LEU A 83 -23.56 0.32 6.73
CA LEU A 83 -22.78 -0.79 7.29
C LEU A 83 -21.27 -0.57 7.13
N GLY A 84 -20.49 -1.33 7.90
CA GLY A 84 -19.04 -1.33 7.80
C GLY A 84 -18.57 -1.94 6.47
N VAL A 85 -17.56 -1.33 5.86
CA VAL A 85 -16.90 -1.79 4.63
C VAL A 85 -15.38 -1.80 4.84
N ASP A 86 -14.74 -2.84 4.31
CA ASP A 86 -13.29 -2.95 4.23
C ASP A 86 -12.82 -2.47 2.85
N VAL A 87 -11.91 -1.50 2.87
CA VAL A 87 -11.31 -0.91 1.67
C VAL A 87 -9.84 -1.33 1.60
N ILE A 88 -9.49 -2.11 0.59
CA ILE A 88 -8.10 -2.51 0.33
C ILE A 88 -7.32 -1.28 -0.16
N VAL A 89 -6.34 -0.86 0.62
CA VAL A 89 -5.45 0.28 0.31
C VAL A 89 -4.12 -0.17 -0.27
N SER A 90 -3.70 -1.40 0.06
CA SER A 90 -2.54 -2.06 -0.56
C SER A 90 -2.63 -3.57 -0.44
N GLY A 91 -2.16 -4.29 -1.46
CA GLY A 91 -2.16 -5.76 -1.48
C GLY A 91 -2.62 -6.32 -2.82
N THR A 92 -2.74 -7.64 -2.90
CA THR A 92 -3.15 -8.31 -4.15
C THR A 92 -4.66 -8.55 -4.15
N MET A 93 -5.30 -8.26 -5.27
CA MET A 93 -6.70 -8.60 -5.52
C MET A 93 -6.81 -9.46 -6.78
N ARG A 94 -7.79 -10.35 -6.80
CA ARG A 94 -8.02 -11.30 -7.89
C ARG A 94 -9.48 -11.31 -8.30
N GLU A 95 -9.72 -11.35 -9.60
CA GLU A 95 -11.04 -11.56 -10.17
C GLU A 95 -10.97 -12.26 -11.52
N VAL A 96 -11.73 -13.35 -11.67
CA VAL A 96 -11.71 -14.20 -12.87
C VAL A 96 -12.28 -13.49 -14.09
N ALA A 97 -13.21 -12.54 -13.90
CA ALA A 97 -13.79 -11.77 -14.99
C ALA A 97 -12.88 -10.66 -15.53
N TRP A 98 -11.73 -10.38 -14.90
CA TRP A 98 -10.78 -9.42 -15.43
C TRP A 98 -10.00 -9.97 -16.62
N ASN A 99 -9.50 -9.06 -17.44
CA ASN A 99 -8.67 -9.34 -18.59
C ASN A 99 -7.68 -8.18 -18.80
N TRP A 100 -6.86 -7.93 -17.78
CA TRP A 100 -5.86 -6.87 -17.81
C TRP A 100 -4.73 -7.19 -18.79
N GLY A 101 -4.27 -6.18 -19.51
CA GLY A 101 -2.94 -6.19 -20.11
C GLY A 101 -1.87 -5.76 -19.10
N ASP A 102 -0.60 -5.93 -19.46
CA ASP A 102 0.51 -5.47 -18.63
C ASP A 102 0.44 -3.95 -18.39
N GLY A 103 0.66 -3.54 -17.14
CA GLY A 103 0.85 -2.13 -16.79
C GLY A 103 -0.16 -1.57 -15.78
N PRO A 104 -0.27 -0.24 -15.71
CA PRO A 104 -1.02 0.45 -14.66
C PRO A 104 -2.53 0.27 -14.81
N ILE A 105 -3.21 0.25 -13.65
CA ILE A 105 -4.67 0.29 -13.53
C ILE A 105 -5.05 1.59 -12.84
N TYR A 106 -5.97 2.32 -13.43
CA TYR A 106 -6.41 3.65 -13.04
C TYR A 106 -7.85 3.65 -12.53
N LEU A 107 -8.23 4.74 -11.87
CA LEU A 107 -9.61 5.09 -11.61
C LEU A 107 -10.30 5.57 -12.90
N GLY A 108 -11.49 5.04 -13.17
CA GLY A 108 -12.46 5.57 -14.13
C GLY A 108 -13.66 6.23 -13.45
N SER A 109 -14.78 6.30 -14.16
CA SER A 109 -16.03 6.82 -13.61
C SER A 109 -16.72 5.83 -12.67
N ASN A 110 -17.47 6.34 -11.68
CA ASN A 110 -18.21 5.55 -10.69
C ASN A 110 -17.43 4.39 -10.05
N GLY A 111 -16.16 4.63 -9.74
CA GLY A 111 -15.30 3.67 -9.05
C GLY A 111 -14.81 2.52 -9.93
N ASN A 112 -15.01 2.56 -11.24
CA ASN A 112 -14.51 1.50 -12.12
C ASN A 112 -12.97 1.50 -12.18
N LEU A 113 -12.39 0.30 -12.24
CA LEU A 113 -10.98 0.07 -12.55
C LEU A 113 -10.81 -0.01 -14.08
N THR A 114 -9.79 0.64 -14.62
CA THR A 114 -9.57 0.72 -16.08
C THR A 114 -8.08 0.86 -16.43
N GLN A 115 -7.65 0.42 -17.61
CA GLN A 115 -6.31 0.72 -18.15
C GLN A 115 -6.29 1.91 -19.12
N SER A 116 -7.47 2.46 -19.42
CA SER A 116 -7.63 3.71 -20.17
C SER A 116 -7.88 4.85 -19.18
N PRO A 117 -6.87 5.65 -18.82
CA PRO A 117 -7.03 6.72 -17.84
C PRO A 117 -8.03 7.77 -18.34
N SER A 118 -8.78 8.36 -17.41
CA SER A 118 -9.74 9.43 -17.72
C SER A 118 -9.10 10.55 -18.55
N ALA A 119 -9.85 11.08 -19.52
CA ALA A 119 -9.42 12.21 -20.35
C ALA A 119 -9.58 13.57 -19.67
N THR A 120 -10.47 13.66 -18.68
CA THR A 120 -10.85 14.87 -17.94
C THR A 120 -10.70 14.67 -16.43
N GLY A 121 -10.78 15.75 -15.65
CA GLY A 121 -10.68 15.71 -14.20
C GLY A 121 -9.25 15.40 -13.76
N PHE A 122 -8.99 14.18 -13.31
CA PHE A 122 -7.67 13.77 -12.84
C PHE A 122 -7.31 12.34 -13.21
N ILE A 123 -6.01 12.05 -13.19
CA ILE A 123 -5.47 10.70 -13.33
C ILE A 123 -4.97 10.25 -11.96
N ILE A 124 -5.37 9.06 -11.54
CA ILE A 124 -4.78 8.39 -10.37
C ILE A 124 -4.58 6.92 -10.70
N GLN A 125 -3.37 6.42 -10.45
CA GLN A 125 -3.09 5.00 -10.52
C GLN A 125 -3.54 4.35 -9.22
N ILE A 126 -4.36 3.30 -9.33
CA ILE A 126 -4.85 2.51 -8.19
C ILE A 126 -3.97 1.30 -7.96
N GLY A 127 -3.33 0.79 -9.01
CA GLY A 127 -2.45 -0.36 -8.91
C GLY A 127 -1.76 -0.71 -10.23
N VAL A 128 -1.22 -1.92 -10.29
CA VAL A 128 -0.59 -2.51 -11.47
C VAL A 128 -1.12 -3.92 -11.69
N ALA A 129 -1.38 -4.31 -12.93
CA ALA A 129 -1.71 -5.68 -13.28
C ALA A 129 -0.48 -6.57 -13.04
N ILE A 130 -0.67 -7.70 -12.34
CA ILE A 130 0.37 -8.74 -12.16
C ILE A 130 0.09 -9.92 -13.11
N SER A 131 -1.18 -10.12 -13.46
CA SER A 131 -1.64 -11.05 -14.49
C SER A 131 -2.95 -10.51 -15.10
N ASP A 132 -3.55 -11.26 -16.03
CA ASP A 132 -4.85 -10.92 -16.63
C ASP A 132 -5.98 -10.80 -15.60
N THR A 133 -5.87 -11.52 -14.49
CA THR A 133 -6.91 -11.68 -13.47
C THR A 133 -6.48 -11.22 -12.08
N GLU A 134 -5.28 -10.64 -11.95
CA GLU A 134 -4.74 -10.15 -10.68
C GLU A 134 -4.12 -8.76 -10.81
N MET A 135 -4.31 -7.96 -9.76
CA MET A 135 -3.66 -6.67 -9.62
C MET A 135 -3.04 -6.51 -8.24
N PHE A 136 -1.96 -5.74 -8.16
CA PHE A 136 -1.46 -5.21 -6.92
C PHE A 136 -2.01 -3.80 -6.70
N VAL A 137 -2.80 -3.60 -5.66
CA VAL A 137 -3.31 -2.30 -5.21
C VAL A 137 -2.17 -1.52 -4.55
N ASN A 138 -1.97 -0.30 -5.01
CA ASN A 138 -1.05 0.68 -4.45
C ASN A 138 -1.49 2.07 -4.94
N VAL A 139 -2.40 2.71 -4.18
CA VAL A 139 -2.99 3.99 -4.57
C VAL A 139 -1.94 5.09 -4.60
N GLN A 140 -1.75 5.71 -5.77
CA GLN A 140 -0.77 6.77 -5.99
C GLN A 140 -1.37 8.16 -5.73
N GLN A 141 -0.54 9.20 -5.80
CA GLN A 141 -1.04 10.58 -5.79
C GLN A 141 -1.77 10.90 -7.11
N PRO A 142 -2.88 11.67 -7.05
CA PRO A 142 -3.58 12.12 -8.25
C PRO A 142 -2.80 13.21 -8.99
N ILE A 143 -2.97 13.27 -10.31
CA ILE A 143 -2.48 14.35 -11.17
C ILE A 143 -3.69 15.00 -11.83
N LEU A 144 -3.94 16.27 -11.52
CA LEU A 144 -5.01 17.05 -12.16
C LEU A 144 -4.67 17.27 -13.64
N ARG A 145 -5.68 17.16 -14.50
CA ARG A 145 -5.57 17.52 -15.91
C ARG A 145 -5.96 18.98 -16.08
N ALA A 146 -5.12 19.75 -16.75
CA ALA A 146 -5.36 21.15 -17.09
C ALA A 146 -6.18 21.29 -18.38
#